data_AF-A0A9N7LWV6-F1
#
_entry.id   AF-A0A9N7LWV6-F1
#
_cell.length_a   1.000
_cell.length_b   1.000
_cell.length_c   1.000
_cell.angle_alpha   90.00
_cell.angle_beta   90.00
_cell.angle_gamma   90.00
#
_symmetry.space_group_name_H-M   'P 1'
#
loop_
_entity.id
_entity.type
_entity.pdbx_description
1 polymer ?
#
loop_
_entity_poly.entity_id
_entity_poly.type
_entity_poly.pdbx_seq_one_letter_code
_entity_poly.pdbx_strand_id
1 'polypeptide(L)' 'MEPVGALEDDPNVTDKKLPGNPTRSYRTREPVRIIGELTDWAGHSPAQLQAMRDRLAQLQRQGRAVIYD' A
#
# COMPACT_ATOMS: atom_id res chain seq x y z
N MET A 1 -11.83 8.05 5.09
CA MET A 1 -12.75 7.60 4.03
C MET A 1 -13.66 6.51 4.58
N GLU A 2 -14.79 6.26 3.93
CA GLU A 2 -15.75 5.21 4.28
C GLU A 2 -16.03 4.36 3.02
N PRO A 3 -15.84 3.03 3.05
CA PRO A 3 -16.20 2.17 1.92
C PRO A 3 -17.71 2.03 1.81
N VAL A 4 -18.24 2.05 0.59
CA VAL A 4 -19.68 1.76 0.34
C VAL A 4 -19.93 0.25 0.39
N GLY A 5 -18.90 -0.53 0.10
CA GLY A 5 -18.97 -1.95 -0.13
C GLY A 5 -18.00 -2.78 0.70
N ALA A 6 -17.86 -4.04 0.30
CA ALA A 6 -16.94 -4.96 0.96
C ALA A 6 -15.47 -4.55 0.75
N LEU A 7 -14.67 -4.77 1.79
CA LEU A 7 -13.21 -4.69 1.74
C LEU A 7 -12.63 -6.11 1.73
N GLU A 8 -11.56 -6.29 0.99
CA GLU A 8 -10.73 -7.49 1.05
C GLU A 8 -9.26 -7.10 1.28
N ASP A 9 -8.48 -8.03 1.85
CA ASP A 9 -7.05 -7.83 2.10
C ASP A 9 -6.30 -7.51 0.80
N ASP A 10 -5.37 -6.54 0.86
CA ASP A 10 -4.53 -6.22 -0.28
C ASP A 10 -3.51 -7.35 -0.53
N PRO A 11 -3.60 -8.06 -1.66
CA PRO A 11 -2.71 -9.17 -1.97
C PRO A 11 -1.27 -8.73 -2.24
N ASN A 12 -0.97 -7.43 -2.43
CA ASN A 12 0.41 -6.97 -2.63
C ASN A 12 1.22 -6.99 -1.32
N VAL A 13 0.56 -6.97 -0.16
CA VAL A 13 1.22 -6.89 1.16
C VAL A 13 0.72 -7.90 2.20
N THR A 14 -0.34 -8.65 1.90
CA THR A 14 -0.85 -9.74 2.75
C THR A 14 -0.16 -11.06 2.40
N ASP A 15 0.33 -11.77 3.42
CA ASP A 15 1.04 -13.06 3.29
C ASP A 15 2.20 -13.02 2.25
N LYS A 16 2.87 -11.88 2.16
CA LYS A 16 4.08 -11.71 1.33
C LYS A 16 5.34 -11.81 2.17
N LYS A 17 5.77 -10.68 2.76
CA LYS A 17 6.99 -10.63 3.58
C LYS A 17 6.74 -11.11 5.01
N LEU A 18 5.53 -10.89 5.51
CA LEU A 18 5.09 -11.18 6.87
C LEU A 18 3.76 -11.97 6.80
N PRO A 19 3.44 -12.81 7.80
CA PRO A 19 2.18 -13.54 7.86
C PRO A 19 1.00 -12.59 8.12
N GLY A 20 -0.13 -12.85 7.46
CA GLY A 20 -1.36 -12.06 7.52
C GLY A 20 -1.22 -10.66 6.91
N ASN A 21 -2.05 -9.73 7.39
CA ASN A 21 -2.12 -8.33 6.94
C ASN A 21 -1.68 -7.34 8.05
N PRO A 22 -0.39 -7.30 8.43
CA PRO A 22 0.07 -6.47 9.53
C PRO A 22 0.00 -4.96 9.24
N THR A 23 0.06 -4.57 7.97
CA THR A 23 -0.09 -3.16 7.55
C THR A 23 -1.53 -2.69 7.51
N ARG A 24 -2.50 -3.62 7.65
CA ARG A 24 -3.94 -3.37 7.54
C ARG A 24 -4.30 -2.67 6.23
N SER A 25 -3.75 -3.21 5.13
CA SER A 25 -3.96 -2.70 3.78
C SER A 25 -5.10 -3.48 3.12
N TYR A 26 -6.03 -2.76 2.48
CA TYR A 26 -7.23 -3.33 1.88
C TYR A 26 -7.47 -2.76 0.50
N ARG A 27 -8.28 -3.46 -0.30
CA ARG A 27 -8.82 -2.99 -1.58
C ARG A 27 -10.32 -3.25 -1.67
N THR A 28 -11.00 -2.51 -2.55
CA THR A 28 -12.42 -2.71 -2.86
C THR A 28 -12.68 -2.40 -4.33
N ARG A 29 -13.66 -3.09 -4.92
CA ARG A 29 -14.17 -2.78 -6.27
C ARG A 29 -15.30 -1.75 -6.24
N GLU A 30 -15.83 -1.45 -5.06
CA GLU A 30 -16.91 -0.52 -4.87
C GLU A 30 -16.36 0.87 -4.52
N PRO A 31 -17.12 1.95 -4.78
CA PRO A 31 -16.67 3.31 -4.48
C PRO A 31 -16.39 3.53 -2.99
N VAL A 32 -15.56 4.55 -2.72
CA VAL A 32 -15.30 5.04 -1.37
C VAL A 32 -15.77 6.48 -1.23
N ARG A 33 -16.35 6.83 -0.07
CA ARG A 33 -16.73 8.20 0.28
C ARG A 33 -15.60 8.87 1.06
N ILE A 34 -15.22 10.08 0.65
CA ILE A 34 -14.28 10.90 1.40
C ILE A 34 -15.05 11.62 2.52
N ILE A 35 -14.60 11.46 3.76
CA ILE A 35 -15.30 11.96 4.97
C ILE A 35 -14.44 12.95 5.78
N GLY A 36 -13.21 13.19 5.34
CA GLY A 36 -12.24 14.03 6.04
C GLY A 36 -10.84 13.85 5.47
N GLU A 37 -9.94 14.74 5.90
CA GLU A 37 -8.54 14.81 5.52
C GLU A 37 -7.67 14.83 6.78
N LEU A 38 -6.54 14.13 6.75
CA LEU A 38 -5.56 14.16 7.83
C LEU A 38 -4.46 15.17 7.46
N THR A 39 -4.39 16.29 8.19
CA THR A 39 -3.53 17.43 7.84
C THR A 39 -2.20 17.49 8.60
N ASP A 40 -2.05 16.69 9.67
CA ASP A 40 -0.95 16.75 10.63
C ASP A 40 -0.03 15.51 10.57
N TRP A 41 -0.11 14.74 9.49
CA TRP A 41 0.77 13.58 9.28
C TRP A 41 2.22 14.01 9.03
N ALA A 42 3.17 13.43 9.79
CA ALA A 42 4.60 13.56 9.53
C ALA A 42 5.10 12.47 8.57
N GLY A 43 5.65 12.88 7.41
CA GLY A 43 6.20 11.96 6.43
C GLY A 43 7.46 11.22 6.92
N HIS A 44 7.84 10.16 6.19
CA HIS A 44 9.12 9.49 6.40
C HIS A 44 10.31 10.40 6.10
N SER A 45 11.47 10.09 6.68
CA SER A 45 12.69 10.84 6.39
C SER A 45 13.09 10.72 4.90
N PRO A 46 13.75 11.74 4.32
CA PRO A 46 14.17 11.70 2.92
C PRO A 46 15.03 10.47 2.58
N ALA A 47 15.92 10.05 3.49
CA ALA A 47 16.77 8.88 3.30
C ALA A 47 15.96 7.57 3.24
N GLN A 48 14.95 7.41 4.09
CA GLN A 48 14.05 6.25 4.05
C GLN A 48 13.25 6.20 2.75
N LEU A 49 12.72 7.35 2.30
CA LEU A 49 12.00 7.44 1.03
C LEU A 49 12.90 7.09 -0.17
N GLN A 50 14.15 7.56 -0.17
CA GLN A 50 15.10 7.25 -1.23
C GLN A 50 15.42 5.76 -1.27
N ALA A 51 15.74 5.15 -0.13
CA ALA A 51 16.01 3.72 -0.04
C ALA A 51 14.82 2.85 -0.53
N MET A 52 13.58 3.27 -0.22
CA MET A 52 12.38 2.59 -0.72
C MET A 52 12.29 2.69 -2.25
N ARG A 53 12.47 3.87 -2.83
CA ARG A 53 12.41 4.11 -4.28
C ARG A 53 13.48 3.32 -5.03
N ASP A 54 14.70 3.30 -4.52
CA ASP A 54 15.81 2.55 -5.13
C ASP A 54 15.52 1.05 -5.17
N ARG A 55 14.93 0.52 -4.10
CA ARG A 55 14.49 -0.88 -4.03
C ARG A 55 13.38 -1.20 -5.04
N LEU A 56 12.39 -0.33 -5.19
CA LEU A 56 11.32 -0.50 -6.19
C LEU A 56 11.90 -0.49 -7.62
N ALA A 57 12.80 0.45 -7.92
CA ALA A 57 13.47 0.51 -9.21
C ALA A 57 14.31 -0.75 -9.49
N GLN A 58 14.96 -1.31 -8.47
CA GLN A 58 15.68 -2.58 -8.59
C GLN A 58 14.73 -3.74 -8.91
N LEU A 59 13.59 -3.86 -8.22
CA LEU A 59 12.60 -4.90 -8.49
C LEU A 59 12.07 -4.81 -9.92
N GLN A 60 11.85 -3.59 -10.43
CA GLN A 60 11.43 -3.37 -11.81
C GLN A 60 12.50 -3.80 -12.81
N ARG A 61 13.77 -3.42 -12.61
CA ARG A 61 14.90 -3.86 -13.47
C ARG A 61 15.05 -5.38 -13.51
N GLN A 62 14.67 -6.06 -12.43
CA GLN A 62 14.73 -7.52 -12.31
C GLN A 62 13.48 -8.22 -12.87
N GLY A 63 12.46 -7.49 -13.34
CA GLY A 63 11.18 -8.07 -13.77
C GLY A 63 10.37 -8.71 -12.63
N ARG A 64 10.65 -8.35 -11.37
CA ARG A 64 10.06 -8.94 -10.17
C ARG A 64 8.98 -8.06 -9.52
N ALA A 65 8.74 -6.88 -10.07
CA ALA A 65 7.71 -5.94 -9.59
C ALA A 65 6.31 -6.34 -10.10
N VAL A 66 5.82 -7.50 -9.65
CA VAL A 66 4.46 -7.97 -9.95
C VAL A 66 3.44 -7.12 -9.17
N ILE A 67 2.40 -6.66 -9.85
CA ILE A 67 1.29 -5.90 -9.26
C ILE A 67 0.03 -6.76 -9.36
N TYR A 68 -0.67 -6.90 -8.24
CA TYR A 68 -1.96 -7.57 -8.16
C TYR A 68 -3.05 -6.49 -7.97
N ASP A 69 -3.90 -6.30 -8.99
CA ASP A 69 -5.01 -5.32 -9.00
C ASP A 69 -6.35 -6.05 -9.24
#